data_AF-A0A8H5CRC4-F1
#
_entry.id   AF-A0A8H5CRC4-F1
#
_cell.length_a   1.000
_cell.length_b   1.000
_cell.length_c   1.000
_cell.angle_alpha   90.00
_cell.angle_beta   90.00
_cell.angle_gamma   90.00
#
_symmetry.space_group_name_H-M   'P 1'
#
loop_
_entity.id
_entity.type
_entity.pdbx_description
1 polymer ?
#
loop_
_entity_poly.entity_id
_entity_poly.type
_entity_poly.pdbx_seq_one_letter_code
_entity_poly.pdbx_strand_id
1 'polypeptide(L)'
;MSIEREREKADRERRRQEKAEAQAQEEDKMEIDGEPAGPQAQEQDEEVPTYTSIEAPPSVLPQRRYCDITGLEAPYTDPTTGLRYHDKSVYEVIKALSTSTAKEYLSARGVNSIVK
;
A
#
# COMPACT_ATOMS: atom_id res chain seq x y z
N MET A 1 -66.96 45.32 -4.44
CA MET A 1 -66.50 44.51 -5.61
C MET A 1 -65.01 44.64 -5.93
N SER A 2 -64.24 45.49 -5.23
CA SER A 2 -62.80 45.69 -5.50
C SER A 2 -61.90 44.70 -4.74
N ILE A 3 -62.26 44.39 -3.49
CA ILE A 3 -61.45 43.57 -2.57
C ILE A 3 -61.40 42.09 -2.99
N GLU A 4 -62.49 41.55 -3.55
CA GLU A 4 -62.58 40.15 -3.97
C GLU A 4 -61.70 39.86 -5.19
N ARG A 5 -61.63 40.79 -6.14
CA ARG A 5 -60.79 40.69 -7.34
C ARG A 5 -59.30 40.84 -7.02
N GLU A 6 -58.96 41.55 -5.95
CA GLU A 6 -57.58 41.67 -5.44
C GLU A 6 -57.12 40.37 -4.77
N ARG A 7 -57.99 39.68 -4.03
CA ARG A 7 -57.69 38.36 -3.44
C ARG A 7 -57.50 37.27 -4.50
N GLU A 8 -58.33 37.27 -5.54
CA GLU A 8 -58.22 36.33 -6.64
C GLU A 8 -56.90 36.52 -7.44
N LYS A 9 -56.47 37.76 -7.61
CA LYS A 9 -55.14 38.07 -8.21
C LYS A 9 -54.00 37.62 -7.31
N ALA A 10 -54.10 37.87 -6.00
CA ALA A 10 -53.09 37.44 -5.03
C ALA A 10 -52.92 35.92 -4.98
N ASP A 11 -54.02 35.15 -5.03
CA ASP A 11 -53.96 33.68 -5.04
C ASP A 11 -53.33 33.13 -6.32
N ARG A 12 -53.61 33.76 -7.47
CA ARG A 12 -53.02 33.38 -8.76
C ARG A 12 -51.53 33.72 -8.83
N GLU A 13 -51.13 34.86 -8.27
CA GLU A 13 -49.73 35.25 -8.17
C GLU A 13 -48.98 34.34 -7.20
N ARG A 14 -49.59 33.96 -6.07
CA ARG A 14 -49.01 33.01 -5.12
C ARG A 14 -48.82 31.61 -5.72
N ARG A 15 -49.80 31.07 -6.45
CA ARG A 15 -49.63 29.79 -7.17
C ARG A 15 -48.55 29.86 -8.24
N ARG A 16 -48.37 31.03 -8.87
CA ARG A 16 -47.30 31.25 -9.85
C ARG A 16 -45.93 31.33 -9.18
N GLN A 17 -45.85 31.97 -8.00
CA GLN A 17 -44.65 31.99 -7.16
C GLN A 17 -44.31 30.60 -6.65
N GLU A 18 -45.25 29.88 -6.06
CA GLU A 18 -45.04 28.50 -5.57
C GLU A 18 -44.62 27.56 -6.69
N LYS A 19 -45.17 27.69 -7.90
CA LYS A 19 -44.74 26.91 -9.07
C LYS A 19 -43.36 27.32 -9.59
N ALA A 20 -43.02 28.60 -9.53
CA ALA A 20 -41.69 29.10 -9.89
C ALA A 20 -40.62 28.71 -8.86
N GLU A 21 -40.97 28.71 -7.57
CA GLU A 21 -40.12 28.23 -6.47
C GLU A 21 -39.94 26.71 -6.54
N ALA A 22 -41.00 25.96 -6.85
CA ALA A 22 -40.91 24.51 -7.08
C ALA A 22 -40.07 24.20 -8.32
N GLN A 23 -40.23 24.94 -9.42
CA GLN A 23 -39.40 24.79 -10.62
C GLN A 23 -37.94 25.17 -10.37
N ALA A 24 -37.67 26.23 -9.60
CA ALA A 24 -36.30 26.60 -9.21
C ALA A 24 -35.67 25.54 -8.30
N GLN A 25 -36.43 24.96 -7.37
CA GLN A 25 -35.97 23.85 -6.53
C GLN A 25 -35.80 22.53 -7.31
N GLU A 26 -36.57 22.34 -8.39
CA GLU A 26 -36.47 21.19 -9.28
C GLU A 26 -35.28 21.33 -10.25
N GLU A 27 -34.95 22.56 -10.67
CA GLU A 27 -33.71 22.93 -11.35
C GLU A 27 -32.48 22.67 -10.46
N ASP A 28 -32.52 23.05 -9.17
CA ASP A 28 -31.47 22.74 -8.19
C ASP A 28 -31.33 21.23 -7.88
N LYS A 29 -32.33 20.40 -8.20
CA LYS A 29 -32.32 18.94 -7.96
C LYS A 29 -32.01 18.11 -9.19
N MET A 30 -31.94 18.71 -10.37
CA MET A 30 -31.60 18.03 -11.61
C MET A 30 -30.21 18.42 -12.11
N GLU A 31 -29.19 18.02 -11.35
CA GLU A 31 -27.83 17.91 -11.86
C GLU A 31 -27.06 16.83 -11.08
N ILE A 32 -27.18 15.58 -11.53
CA ILE A 32 -26.21 14.52 -11.27
C ILE A 32 -25.91 13.91 -12.63
N ASP A 33 -24.92 14.48 -13.32
CA ASP A 33 -24.09 13.83 -14.34
C ASP A 33 -22.93 14.81 -14.66
N GLY A 34 -22.03 15.00 -13.69
CA GLY A 34 -20.80 15.80 -13.82
C GLY A 34 -20.36 16.45 -12.51
N GLU A 35 -19.17 16.11 -12.01
CA GLU A 35 -18.58 16.62 -10.76
C GLU A 35 -18.61 18.16 -10.62
N PRO A 36 -18.82 18.68 -9.39
CA PRO A 36 -18.04 19.84 -8.95
C PRO A 36 -17.54 19.78 -7.49
N ALA A 37 -16.41 20.44 -7.26
CA ALA A 37 -15.58 20.40 -6.06
C ALA A 37 -16.01 21.35 -4.90
N GLY A 38 -15.98 20.82 -3.65
CA GLY A 38 -15.62 21.47 -2.36
C GLY A 38 -16.75 22.07 -1.47
N PRO A 39 -16.57 22.36 -0.16
CA PRO A 39 -15.60 21.89 0.86
C PRO A 39 -16.29 21.39 2.17
N GLN A 40 -16.03 20.15 2.59
CA GLN A 40 -16.06 19.60 3.97
C GLN A 40 -16.09 18.06 3.89
N ALA A 41 -15.16 17.48 3.15
CA ALA A 41 -14.79 16.07 3.32
C ALA A 41 -13.67 16.06 4.36
N GLN A 42 -14.02 15.84 5.63
CA GLN A 42 -13.02 15.55 6.66
C GLN A 42 -12.37 14.21 6.33
N GLU A 43 -11.19 14.32 5.72
CA GLU A 43 -9.98 13.55 6.01
C GLU A 43 -10.19 12.05 6.21
N GLN A 44 -10.52 11.39 5.11
CA GLN A 44 -9.88 10.11 4.84
C GLN A 44 -8.90 10.40 3.71
N ASP A 45 -7.68 10.77 4.09
CA ASP A 45 -6.52 10.46 3.25
C ASP A 45 -6.46 8.93 3.18
N GLU A 46 -7.39 8.34 2.43
CA GLU A 46 -7.22 7.00 1.88
C GLU A 46 -5.92 7.11 1.11
N GLU A 47 -4.83 6.62 1.70
CA GLU A 47 -3.52 6.56 1.08
C GLU A 47 -3.67 5.66 -0.14
N VAL A 48 -4.10 6.24 -1.26
CA VAL A 48 -4.34 5.52 -2.50
C VAL A 48 -2.99 4.90 -2.85
N PRO A 49 -2.86 3.57 -2.83
CA PRO A 49 -1.57 2.93 -2.98
C PRO A 49 -1.02 3.32 -4.35
N THR A 50 0.02 4.13 -4.33
CA THR A 50 0.76 4.47 -5.54
C THR A 50 1.55 3.23 -5.95
N TYR A 51 1.83 3.05 -7.24
CA TYR A 51 2.60 1.89 -7.73
C TYR A 51 3.93 1.66 -6.95
N THR A 52 4.48 2.72 -6.37
CA THR A 52 5.69 2.71 -5.55
C THR A 52 5.52 2.23 -4.10
N SER A 53 4.30 2.22 -3.55
CA SER A 53 4.04 1.77 -2.17
C SER A 53 3.69 0.28 -2.06
N ILE A 54 3.49 -0.40 -3.18
CA ILE A 54 3.17 -1.84 -3.21
C ILE A 54 4.46 -2.65 -3.02
N GLU A 55 4.69 -3.13 -1.81
CA GLU A 55 5.82 -4.02 -1.51
C GLU A 55 5.54 -5.48 -1.93
N ALA A 56 6.60 -6.18 -2.34
CA ALA A 56 6.49 -7.59 -2.70
C ALA A 56 6.28 -8.46 -1.47
N PRO A 57 5.37 -9.46 -1.52
CA PRO A 57 5.18 -10.37 -0.41
C PRO A 57 6.42 -11.25 -0.18
N PRO A 58 6.66 -11.72 1.06
CA PRO A 58 7.78 -12.60 1.35
C PRO A 58 7.65 -13.95 0.64
N SER A 59 8.79 -14.59 0.35
CA SER A 59 8.81 -15.91 -0.30
C SER A 59 8.30 -17.00 0.65
N VAL A 60 7.30 -17.77 0.21
CA VAL A 60 6.78 -18.94 0.95
C VAL A 60 7.55 -20.23 0.61
N LEU A 61 8.26 -20.25 -0.52
CA LEU A 61 9.00 -21.43 -0.97
C LEU A 61 10.27 -21.65 -0.12
N PRO A 62 10.57 -22.90 0.29
CA PRO A 62 11.80 -23.21 1.00
C PRO A 62 13.03 -22.84 0.16
N GLN A 63 13.94 -22.08 0.76
CA GLN A 63 15.19 -21.70 0.10
C GLN A 63 16.14 -22.90 -0.01
N ARG A 64 16.74 -23.08 -1.18
CA ARG A 64 17.81 -24.05 -1.37
C ARG A 64 19.08 -23.59 -0.65
N ARG A 65 19.82 -24.54 -0.10
CA ARG A 65 21.05 -24.26 0.65
C ARG A 65 22.24 -24.55 -0.24
N TYR A 66 23.05 -23.53 -0.49
CA TYR A 66 24.29 -23.64 -1.24
C TYR A 66 25.48 -23.41 -0.33
N CYS A 67 26.63 -23.93 -0.74
CA CYS A 67 27.91 -23.77 -0.07
C CYS A 67 28.39 -22.34 -0.27
N ASP A 68 28.83 -21.71 0.82
CA ASP A 68 29.24 -20.30 0.81
C ASP A 68 30.57 -20.07 0.04
N ILE A 69 31.35 -21.14 -0.20
CA ILE A 69 32.65 -21.07 -0.89
C ILE A 69 32.54 -21.49 -2.36
N THR A 70 31.89 -22.64 -2.63
CA THR A 70 31.88 -23.24 -3.98
C THR A 70 30.59 -22.99 -4.76
N GLY A 71 29.50 -22.60 -4.10
CA GLY A 71 28.19 -22.44 -4.73
C GLY A 71 27.45 -23.74 -5.08
N LEU A 72 28.03 -24.91 -4.80
CA LEU A 72 27.34 -26.20 -4.93
C LEU A 72 26.27 -26.36 -3.85
N GLU A 73 25.33 -27.29 -4.01
CA GLU A 73 24.36 -27.59 -2.96
C GLU A 73 25.07 -27.99 -1.66
N ALA A 74 24.63 -27.51 -0.50
CA ALA A 74 25.27 -27.77 0.79
C ALA A 74 24.28 -28.42 1.76
N PRO A 75 24.39 -29.74 1.99
CA PRO A 75 23.56 -30.43 2.96
C PRO A 75 23.98 -30.15 4.42
N TYR A 76 25.21 -29.69 4.66
CA TYR A 76 25.78 -29.55 6.00
C TYR A 76 26.13 -28.10 6.37
N THR A 77 26.20 -27.83 7.67
CA THR A 77 26.55 -26.53 8.24
C THR A 77 27.52 -26.71 9.40
N ASP A 78 28.55 -25.88 9.46
CA ASP A 78 29.55 -25.91 10.52
C ASP A 78 29.01 -25.27 11.81
N PRO A 79 29.06 -25.94 12.98
CA PRO A 79 28.56 -25.37 14.24
C PRO A 79 29.41 -24.22 14.77
N THR A 80 30.69 -24.13 14.39
CA THR A 80 31.58 -23.07 14.89
C THR A 80 31.46 -21.76 14.13
N THR A 81 31.44 -21.83 12.81
CA THR A 81 31.40 -20.64 11.93
C THR A 81 30.01 -20.36 11.39
N GLY A 82 29.09 -21.34 11.35
CA GLY A 82 27.78 -21.18 10.70
C GLY A 82 27.83 -21.17 9.16
N LEU A 83 28.99 -21.52 8.57
CA LEU A 83 29.17 -21.65 7.13
C LEU A 83 28.61 -22.99 6.62
N ARG A 84 28.10 -22.97 5.39
CA ARG A 84 27.51 -24.14 4.71
C ARG A 84 28.56 -24.79 3.80
N TYR A 85 28.64 -26.12 3.83
CA TYR A 85 29.60 -26.89 3.04
C TYR A 85 28.99 -28.13 2.39
N HIS A 86 29.60 -28.57 1.28
CA HIS A 86 29.16 -29.72 0.51
C HIS A 86 29.90 -31.00 0.90
N ASP A 87 31.23 -30.95 0.98
CA ASP A 87 32.10 -32.11 1.15
C ASP A 87 33.16 -31.90 2.24
N LYS A 88 33.92 -32.97 2.51
CA LYS A 88 34.99 -32.95 3.51
C LYS A 88 36.13 -31.99 3.15
N SER A 89 36.47 -31.86 1.87
CA SER A 89 37.58 -31.01 1.44
C SER A 89 37.29 -29.54 1.74
N VAL A 90 36.06 -29.08 1.49
CA VAL A 90 35.64 -27.72 1.83
C VAL A 90 35.58 -27.52 3.33
N TYR A 91 35.19 -28.53 4.11
CA TYR A 91 35.21 -28.45 5.57
C TYR A 91 36.64 -28.26 6.12
N GLU A 92 37.64 -28.94 5.56
CA GLU A 92 39.05 -28.76 5.94
C GLU A 92 39.53 -27.34 5.62
N VAL A 93 39.11 -26.76 4.49
CA VAL A 93 39.39 -25.35 4.16
C VAL A 93 38.73 -24.42 5.17
N ILE A 94 37.46 -24.63 5.51
CA ILE A 94 36.72 -23.80 6.48
C ILE A 94 37.42 -23.81 7.84
N LYS A 95 37.95 -24.96 8.28
CA LYS A 95 38.70 -25.07 9.54
C LYS A 95 40.01 -24.27 9.55
N ALA A 96 40.63 -24.07 8.38
CA ALA A 96 41.84 -23.29 8.23
C ALA A 96 41.56 -21.78 8.06
N LEU A 97 40.31 -21.37 7.83
CA LEU A 97 39.95 -19.96 7.67
C LEU A 97 40.05 -19.21 9.00
N SER A 98 40.45 -17.94 8.92
CA SER A 98 40.37 -17.02 10.05
C SER A 98 38.92 -16.65 10.35
N THR A 99 38.66 -16.29 11.61
CA THR A 99 37.34 -15.82 12.04
C THR A 99 36.88 -14.54 11.34
N SER A 100 37.80 -13.69 10.86
CA SER A 100 37.49 -12.51 10.06
C SER A 100 36.93 -12.90 8.70
N THR A 101 37.60 -13.81 8.00
CA THR A 101 37.19 -14.27 6.67
C THR A 101 35.86 -15.01 6.74
N ALA A 102 35.65 -15.83 7.78
CA ALA A 102 34.36 -16.49 7.99
C ALA A 102 33.20 -15.50 8.14
N LYS A 103 33.42 -14.37 8.84
CA LYS A 103 32.42 -13.30 8.96
C LYS A 103 32.18 -12.58 7.63
N GLU A 104 33.21 -12.39 6.81
CA GLU A 104 33.07 -11.83 5.47
C GLU A 104 32.21 -12.73 4.56
N TYR A 105 32.37 -14.05 4.63
CA TYR A 105 31.50 -14.97 3.89
C TYR A 105 30.04 -14.93 4.40
N LEU A 106 29.84 -14.85 5.72
CA LEU A 106 28.50 -14.68 6.29
C LEU A 106 27.86 -13.33 5.91
N SER A 107 28.67 -12.27 5.81
CA SER A 107 28.23 -10.94 5.41
C SER A 107 27.77 -10.91 3.96
N ALA A 108 28.51 -11.58 3.08
CA ALA A 108 28.14 -11.77 1.68
C ALA A 108 26.81 -12.56 1.52
N ARG A 109 26.52 -13.51 2.43
CA ARG A 109 25.23 -14.21 2.49
C ARG A 109 24.08 -13.33 3.03
N GLY A 110 24.39 -12.16 3.58
CA GLY A 110 23.41 -11.29 4.23
C GLY A 110 23.12 -11.65 5.69
N VAL A 111 23.93 -12.52 6.31
CA VAL A 111 23.83 -12.88 7.73
C VAL A 111 24.85 -12.05 8.53
N ASN A 112 24.58 -10.76 8.66
CA ASN A 112 25.40 -9.86 9.49
C ASN A 112 24.74 -9.62 10.84
N SER A 113 25.31 -10.17 11.90
CA SER A 113 25.01 -9.71 13.26
C SER A 113 25.80 -8.42 13.52
N ILE A 114 25.30 -7.27 13.06
CA ILE A 114 25.72 -6.00 13.68
C ILE A 114 25.24 -6.06 15.12
N VAL A 115 26.17 -6.29 16.05
CA VAL A 115 25.93 -6.04 17.47
C VAL A 115 25.91 -4.52 17.60
N LYS A 116 24.73 -3.96 17.86
CA LYS A 116 24.54 -2.54 18.20
C LYS A 116 25.01 -2.27 19.64
#